data_AF-A0A2M7AHV0-F1
#
_entry.id   AF-A0A2M7AHV0-F1
#
_cell.length_a   1.000
_cell.length_b   1.000
_cell.length_c   1.000
_cell.angle_alpha   90.00
_cell.angle_beta   90.00
_cell.angle_gamma   90.00
#
_symmetry.space_group_name_H-M   'P 1'
#
loop_
_entity.id
_entity.type
_entity.pdbx_description
1 polymer ?
#
loop_
_entity_poly.entity_id
_entity_poly.type
_entity_poly.pdbx_seq_one_letter_code
_entity_poly.pdbx_strand_id
1 'polypeptide(L)'
;MAKTYEEINEKIKKGEAVVVTAEEIIPLVKEEGLKATAKKVDVVTTATFSPMCSSGVFLNIGHSKPKIKIQKAWLNGVSAYAGLAAVDIYLGAGELPEDDPLNKIFPGEFRYGGGHVIEELVAGKDVKLEAISYGTDCYPRKRLTTWINLSSLNEATLFNPRNAYQNYNVAINLSSKTIYTYMGILKPSLGNANYCSAGQLSPLLNDPYYKTIGVGTRIFLGGGIGYVAWWGTQHNPTALRTESGVPKRGGGALALIGDLKQMKPEWLRGTSLLGYGVNLTVGIGIPIPILNEEILRYTAVEDSQIYAPIIDYSEAYPQSKPDVLGEVSYKELKSGEITIQGKVVPTASLSSYFKAVEIANTLKEWVLKGEFFLSKPVQSLPGVESGLSLKPLKERPVE
;
A
#
# COMPACT_ATOMS: atom_id res chain seq x y z
N MET A 1 -13.37 31.67 -2.96
CA MET A 1 -14.10 30.87 -1.96
C MET A 1 -13.64 29.44 -2.11
N ALA A 2 -13.44 28.75 -0.99
CA ALA A 2 -13.14 27.32 -1.01
C ALA A 2 -14.43 26.53 -1.26
N LYS A 3 -14.35 25.48 -2.07
CA LYS A 3 -15.43 24.50 -2.22
C LYS A 3 -15.51 23.64 -0.96
N THR A 4 -16.66 23.05 -0.72
CA THR A 4 -16.92 22.10 0.37
C THR A 4 -17.12 20.68 -0.16
N TYR A 5 -17.01 19.68 0.72
CA TYR A 5 -17.29 18.29 0.36
C TYR A 5 -18.75 18.12 -0.07
N GLU A 6 -19.66 18.81 0.61
CA GLU A 6 -21.09 18.80 0.36
C GLU A 6 -21.42 19.38 -1.02
N GLU A 7 -20.83 20.52 -1.39
CA GLU A 7 -20.99 21.11 -2.72
C GLU A 7 -20.49 20.18 -3.83
N ILE A 8 -19.33 19.55 -3.65
CA ILE A 8 -18.77 18.62 -4.63
C ILE A 8 -19.67 17.37 -4.75
N ASN A 9 -20.13 16.81 -3.64
CA ASN A 9 -21.03 15.66 -3.64
C ASN A 9 -22.40 15.97 -4.27
N GLU A 10 -22.92 17.19 -4.10
CA GLU A 10 -24.14 17.63 -4.79
C GLU A 10 -23.93 17.73 -6.31
N LYS A 11 -22.76 18.19 -6.76
CA LYS A 11 -22.41 18.13 -8.20
C LYS A 11 -22.28 16.71 -8.71
N ILE A 12 -21.66 15.80 -7.94
CA ILE A 12 -21.55 14.38 -8.29
C ILE A 12 -22.95 13.79 -8.47
N LYS A 13 -23.85 14.05 -7.52
CA LYS A 13 -25.24 13.59 -7.55
C LYS A 13 -26.02 14.10 -8.76
N LYS A 14 -25.72 15.30 -9.24
CA LYS A 14 -26.33 15.91 -10.44
C LYS A 14 -25.66 15.52 -11.75
N GLY A 15 -24.52 14.81 -11.71
CA GLY A 15 -23.71 14.52 -12.90
C GLY A 15 -22.97 15.75 -13.46
N GLU A 16 -22.76 16.78 -12.63
CA GLU A 16 -22.14 18.06 -13.01
C GLU A 16 -20.68 18.19 -12.56
N ALA A 17 -20.17 17.20 -11.80
CA ALA A 17 -18.82 17.26 -11.25
C ALA A 17 -17.74 17.11 -12.33
N VAL A 18 -16.71 17.95 -12.27
CA VAL A 18 -15.52 17.82 -13.13
C VAL A 18 -14.48 16.97 -12.40
N VAL A 19 -14.26 15.76 -12.91
CA VAL A 19 -13.32 14.79 -12.34
C VAL A 19 -12.21 14.51 -13.35
N VAL A 20 -10.96 14.61 -12.90
CA VAL A 20 -9.77 14.30 -13.71
C VAL A 20 -8.83 13.40 -12.92
N THR A 21 -7.87 12.74 -13.57
CA THR A 21 -6.80 12.01 -12.89
C THR A 21 -5.63 12.94 -12.54
N ALA A 22 -4.75 12.51 -11.65
CA ALA A 22 -3.52 13.24 -11.33
C ALA A 22 -2.52 13.31 -12.53
N GLU A 23 -2.72 12.52 -13.58
CA GLU A 23 -1.97 12.69 -14.83
C GLU A 23 -2.59 13.78 -15.73
N GLU A 24 -3.92 13.82 -15.81
CA GLU A 24 -4.67 14.79 -16.62
C GLU A 24 -4.63 16.21 -16.04
N ILE A 25 -4.46 16.37 -14.72
CA ILE A 25 -4.47 17.68 -14.08
C ILE A 25 -3.23 18.53 -14.40
N ILE A 26 -2.08 17.89 -14.61
CA ILE A 26 -0.80 18.57 -14.88
C ILE A 26 -0.87 19.43 -16.17
N PRO A 27 -1.22 18.88 -17.35
CA PRO A 27 -1.33 19.69 -18.56
C PRO A 27 -2.44 20.74 -18.45
N LEU A 28 -3.55 20.44 -17.76
CA LEU A 28 -4.65 21.39 -17.56
C LEU A 28 -4.21 22.64 -16.78
N VAL A 29 -3.42 22.45 -15.71
CA VAL A 29 -2.86 23.57 -14.94
C VAL A 29 -1.86 24.38 -15.76
N LYS A 30 -1.08 23.74 -16.65
CA LYS A 30 -0.14 24.42 -17.55
C LYS A 30 -0.85 25.30 -18.58
N GLU A 31 -2.01 24.84 -19.07
CA GLU A 31 -2.79 25.54 -20.09
C GLU A 31 -3.67 26.66 -19.50
N GLU A 32 -4.48 26.34 -18.50
CA GLU A 32 -5.50 27.25 -17.95
C GLU A 32 -4.99 28.07 -16.76
N GLY A 33 -3.87 27.67 -16.15
CA GLY A 33 -3.36 28.24 -14.91
C GLY A 33 -4.06 27.68 -13.68
N LEU A 34 -3.35 27.73 -12.55
CA LEU A 34 -3.76 27.10 -11.29
C LEU A 34 -5.12 27.63 -10.77
N LYS A 35 -5.30 28.95 -10.74
CA LYS A 35 -6.50 29.59 -10.22
C LYS A 35 -7.76 29.31 -11.05
N ALA A 36 -7.65 29.25 -12.37
CA ALA A 36 -8.79 28.94 -13.24
C ALA A 36 -9.16 27.46 -13.10
N THR A 37 -8.16 26.58 -13.15
CA THR A 37 -8.33 25.15 -12.99
C THR A 37 -8.97 24.79 -11.64
N ALA A 38 -8.59 25.46 -10.55
CA ALA A 38 -9.12 25.18 -9.20
C ALA A 38 -10.62 25.50 -9.07
N LYS A 39 -11.11 26.45 -9.87
CA LYS A 39 -12.55 26.74 -9.94
C LYS A 39 -13.30 25.67 -10.74
N LYS A 40 -12.68 25.16 -11.81
CA LYS A 40 -13.27 24.19 -12.75
C LYS A 40 -13.32 22.77 -12.18
N VAL A 41 -12.17 22.23 -11.75
CA VAL A 41 -12.02 20.83 -11.31
C VAL A 41 -12.56 20.66 -9.90
N ASP A 42 -13.35 19.61 -9.69
CA ASP A 42 -13.94 19.27 -8.39
C ASP A 42 -13.18 18.13 -7.70
N VAL A 43 -12.68 17.15 -8.46
CA VAL A 43 -11.97 15.98 -7.92
C VAL A 43 -10.78 15.60 -8.80
N VAL A 44 -9.64 15.29 -8.15
CA VAL A 44 -8.50 14.64 -8.79
C VAL A 44 -8.36 13.20 -8.27
N THR A 45 -8.43 12.20 -9.15
CA THR A 45 -8.23 10.80 -8.75
C THR A 45 -6.76 10.42 -8.81
N THR A 46 -6.31 9.76 -7.75
CA THR A 46 -4.94 9.28 -7.57
C THR A 46 -4.94 7.77 -7.36
N ALA A 47 -3.81 7.11 -7.60
CA ALA A 47 -3.72 5.67 -7.46
C ALA A 47 -2.29 5.14 -7.28
N THR A 48 -2.21 3.93 -6.74
CA THR A 48 -0.99 3.13 -6.73
C THR A 48 -1.33 1.64 -6.80
N PHE A 49 -0.45 0.86 -7.40
CA PHE A 49 -0.52 -0.60 -7.44
C PHE A 49 0.88 -1.16 -7.24
N SER A 50 1.16 -1.76 -6.08
CA SER A 50 2.51 -2.15 -5.68
C SER A 50 2.50 -3.28 -4.64
N PRO A 51 3.60 -4.02 -4.49
CA PRO A 51 3.78 -4.95 -3.38
C PRO A 51 3.72 -4.22 -2.03
N MET A 52 2.82 -4.63 -1.14
CA MET A 52 2.60 -3.99 0.17
C MET A 52 2.60 -5.05 1.29
N CYS A 53 3.78 -5.30 1.86
CA CYS A 53 3.99 -6.43 2.78
C CYS A 53 3.21 -6.30 4.09
N SER A 54 2.89 -5.08 4.51
CA SER A 54 2.09 -4.80 5.69
C SER A 54 0.60 -4.84 5.39
N SER A 55 0.16 -6.00 4.89
CA SER A 55 -1.23 -6.32 4.55
C SER A 55 -1.64 -7.64 5.21
N GLY A 56 -2.94 -7.81 5.46
CA GLY A 56 -3.47 -9.04 6.04
C GLY A 56 -4.99 -9.03 6.14
N VAL A 57 -5.56 -10.17 6.53
CA VAL A 57 -7.01 -10.36 6.60
C VAL A 57 -7.43 -10.85 7.97
N PHE A 58 -8.45 -10.21 8.56
CA PHE A 58 -9.22 -10.76 9.66
C PHE A 58 -10.35 -11.61 9.09
N LEU A 59 -10.46 -12.85 9.55
CA LEU A 59 -11.50 -13.78 9.10
C LEU A 59 -12.29 -14.28 10.31
N ASN A 60 -13.61 -14.25 10.20
CA ASN A 60 -14.50 -15.00 11.08
C ASN A 60 -15.02 -16.22 10.33
N ILE A 61 -14.55 -17.41 10.71
CA ILE A 61 -14.85 -18.65 9.99
C ILE A 61 -16.21 -19.28 10.35
N GLY A 62 -16.89 -18.74 11.37
CA GLY A 62 -18.07 -19.36 11.96
C GLY A 62 -17.76 -20.61 12.80
N HIS A 63 -18.72 -20.98 13.66
CA HIS A 63 -18.55 -22.15 14.52
C HIS A 63 -18.88 -23.46 13.79
N SER A 64 -17.99 -24.44 13.96
CA SER A 64 -18.28 -25.82 13.62
C SER A 64 -19.22 -26.49 14.64
N LYS A 65 -19.69 -27.70 14.34
CA LYS A 65 -20.46 -28.56 15.26
C LYS A 65 -19.66 -29.84 15.53
N PRO A 66 -19.33 -30.16 16.80
CA PRO A 66 -19.42 -29.31 18.00
C PRO A 66 -18.58 -28.03 17.90
N LYS A 67 -18.88 -27.00 18.72
CA LYS A 67 -18.16 -25.72 18.70
C LYS A 67 -16.67 -25.89 19.02
N ILE A 68 -15.85 -25.01 18.45
CA ILE A 68 -14.38 -24.95 18.62
C ILE A 68 -13.95 -23.55 19.07
N LYS A 69 -12.91 -23.50 19.91
CA LYS A 69 -12.16 -22.29 20.27
C LYS A 69 -10.73 -22.45 19.76
N ILE A 70 -10.45 -21.87 18.60
CA ILE A 70 -9.21 -22.06 17.87
C ILE A 70 -8.04 -21.51 18.68
N GLN A 71 -7.03 -22.35 18.90
CA GLN A 71 -5.75 -21.98 19.51
C GLN A 71 -4.67 -21.77 18.45
N LYS A 72 -4.67 -22.62 17.41
CA LYS A 72 -3.80 -22.51 16.24
C LYS A 72 -4.61 -22.83 15.00
N ALA A 73 -4.36 -22.11 13.91
CA ALA A 73 -4.99 -22.35 12.63
C ALA A 73 -3.99 -22.24 11.49
N TRP A 74 -4.30 -22.93 10.39
CA TRP A 74 -3.57 -22.86 9.14
C TRP A 74 -4.57 -22.80 7.98
N LEU A 75 -4.23 -22.03 6.96
CA LEU A 75 -4.95 -21.88 5.71
C LEU A 75 -4.03 -22.32 4.57
N ASN A 76 -4.34 -23.44 3.92
CA ASN A 76 -3.45 -24.11 2.96
C ASN A 76 -2.02 -24.29 3.50
N GLY A 77 -1.89 -24.69 4.78
CA GLY A 77 -0.60 -24.87 5.45
C GLY A 77 0.09 -23.58 5.91
N VAL A 78 -0.44 -22.40 5.56
CA VAL A 78 0.06 -21.11 6.03
C VAL A 78 -0.53 -20.78 7.38
N SER A 79 0.30 -20.46 8.38
CA SER A 79 -0.17 -20.14 9.72
C SER A 79 -1.13 -18.93 9.72
N ALA A 80 -2.22 -19.02 10.48
CA ALA A 80 -3.12 -17.92 10.75
C ALA A 80 -3.18 -17.68 12.26
N TYR A 81 -2.90 -16.44 12.67
CA TYR A 81 -2.87 -16.05 14.07
C TYR A 81 -4.27 -16.15 14.68
N ALA A 82 -4.41 -17.02 15.68
CA ALA A 82 -5.61 -17.11 16.51
C ALA A 82 -5.44 -16.27 17.79
N GLY A 83 -6.38 -16.36 18.74
CA GLY A 83 -6.28 -15.65 20.02
C GLY A 83 -6.99 -14.30 20.06
N LEU A 84 -7.66 -13.91 18.97
CA LEU A 84 -8.57 -12.77 18.94
C LEU A 84 -9.91 -13.09 19.61
N ALA A 85 -10.45 -14.27 19.34
CA ALA A 85 -11.63 -14.86 19.98
C ALA A 85 -11.71 -16.36 19.65
N ALA A 86 -12.91 -16.95 19.60
CA ALA A 86 -13.07 -18.39 19.42
C ALA A 86 -12.87 -18.87 17.99
N VAL A 87 -13.29 -18.10 16.98
CA VAL A 87 -13.24 -18.47 15.56
C VAL A 87 -12.77 -17.31 14.67
N ASP A 88 -12.11 -16.34 15.29
CA ASP A 88 -11.53 -15.17 14.65
C ASP A 88 -10.02 -15.39 14.51
N ILE A 89 -9.53 -15.26 13.28
CA ILE A 89 -8.12 -15.45 12.93
C ILE A 89 -7.61 -14.28 12.09
N TYR A 90 -6.31 -14.04 12.13
CA TYR A 90 -5.63 -13.05 11.30
C TYR A 90 -4.54 -13.73 10.46
N LEU A 91 -4.59 -13.55 9.15
CA LEU A 91 -3.56 -14.03 8.23
C LEU A 91 -2.77 -12.84 7.68
N GLY A 92 -1.47 -12.81 7.95
CA GLY A 92 -0.56 -11.82 7.37
C GLY A 92 -0.14 -12.20 5.94
N ALA A 93 -0.10 -11.23 5.03
CA ALA A 93 0.31 -11.46 3.64
C ALA A 93 1.74 -11.98 3.49
N GLY A 94 2.61 -11.65 4.44
CA GLY A 94 4.01 -12.08 4.50
C GLY A 94 4.23 -13.47 5.12
N GLU A 95 3.18 -14.11 5.65
CA GLU A 95 3.32 -15.40 6.36
C GLU A 95 3.63 -16.54 5.37
N LEU A 96 4.51 -17.45 5.76
CA LEU A 96 4.95 -18.57 4.95
C LEU A 96 4.39 -19.89 5.49
N PRO A 97 4.25 -20.93 4.65
CA PRO A 97 4.02 -22.29 5.13
C PRO A 97 5.12 -22.73 6.10
N GLU A 98 4.77 -23.52 7.13
CA GLU A 98 5.74 -24.00 8.12
C GLU A 98 6.86 -24.86 7.50
N ASP A 99 6.58 -25.53 6.39
CA ASP A 99 7.48 -26.42 5.67
C ASP A 99 8.19 -25.75 4.47
N ASP A 100 8.01 -24.43 4.27
CA ASP A 100 8.70 -23.71 3.21
C ASP A 100 10.24 -23.88 3.33
N PRO A 101 10.98 -24.12 2.23
CA PRO A 101 12.42 -24.31 2.29
C PRO A 101 13.17 -23.02 2.69
N LEU A 102 12.50 -21.86 2.71
CA LEU A 102 13.05 -20.55 2.96
C LEU A 102 14.32 -20.34 2.13
N ASN A 103 15.35 -19.76 2.75
CA ASN A 103 16.66 -19.57 2.17
C ASN A 103 17.65 -20.73 2.47
N LYS A 104 17.17 -21.97 2.72
CA LYS A 104 18.05 -23.14 2.92
C LYS A 104 18.98 -23.37 1.72
N ILE A 105 18.43 -23.23 0.51
CA ILE A 105 19.21 -23.07 -0.73
C ILE A 105 18.96 -21.64 -1.20
N PHE A 106 19.95 -20.77 -1.08
CA PHE A 106 19.80 -19.36 -1.39
C PHE A 106 20.07 -19.07 -2.88
N PRO A 107 19.22 -18.27 -3.56
CA PRO A 107 18.01 -17.61 -3.05
C PRO A 107 16.78 -18.54 -3.03
N GLY A 108 15.98 -18.48 -1.96
CA GLY A 108 14.71 -19.19 -1.84
C GLY A 108 13.64 -18.62 -2.77
N GLU A 109 12.75 -19.47 -3.28
CA GLU A 109 11.76 -19.08 -4.30
C GLU A 109 10.47 -18.48 -3.71
N PHE A 110 10.12 -18.82 -2.46
CA PHE A 110 8.93 -18.32 -1.75
C PHE A 110 7.64 -18.43 -2.59
N ARG A 111 7.35 -19.61 -3.14
CA ARG A 111 6.30 -19.81 -4.15
C ARG A 111 4.87 -19.61 -3.65
N TYR A 112 4.65 -19.71 -2.35
CA TYR A 112 3.32 -19.65 -1.76
C TYR A 112 3.37 -19.10 -0.33
N GLY A 113 2.28 -18.49 0.13
CA GLY A 113 2.19 -17.89 1.46
C GLY A 113 0.92 -17.05 1.62
N GLY A 114 0.84 -16.23 2.67
CA GLY A 114 -0.39 -15.55 3.07
C GLY A 114 -0.98 -14.65 1.99
N GLY A 115 -0.15 -13.93 1.23
CA GLY A 115 -0.62 -13.11 0.09
C GLY A 115 -1.29 -13.94 -1.01
N HIS A 116 -0.81 -15.16 -1.24
CA HIS A 116 -1.40 -16.09 -2.20
C HIS A 116 -2.72 -16.68 -1.68
N VAL A 117 -2.79 -17.05 -0.40
CA VAL A 117 -4.04 -17.49 0.22
C VAL A 117 -5.11 -16.39 0.13
N ILE A 118 -4.73 -15.12 0.36
CA ILE A 118 -5.65 -13.97 0.24
C ILE A 118 -6.15 -13.84 -1.20
N GLU A 119 -5.26 -13.89 -2.20
CA GLU A 119 -5.64 -13.89 -3.63
C GLU A 119 -6.60 -15.03 -3.96
N GLU A 120 -6.35 -16.24 -3.44
CA GLU A 120 -7.19 -17.41 -3.68
C GLU A 120 -8.59 -17.27 -3.07
N LEU A 121 -8.69 -16.74 -1.84
CA LEU A 121 -9.98 -16.44 -1.22
C LEU A 121 -10.77 -15.43 -2.07
N VAL A 122 -10.14 -14.34 -2.51
CA VAL A 122 -10.76 -13.30 -3.34
C VAL A 122 -11.13 -13.84 -4.73
N ALA A 123 -10.38 -14.80 -5.25
CA ALA A 123 -10.73 -15.54 -6.47
C ALA A 123 -11.85 -16.57 -6.27
N GLY A 124 -12.41 -16.69 -5.06
CA GLY A 124 -13.50 -17.61 -4.74
C GLY A 124 -13.08 -19.08 -4.66
N LYS A 125 -11.78 -19.38 -4.54
CA LYS A 125 -11.29 -20.75 -4.43
C LYS A 125 -11.51 -21.31 -3.03
N ASP A 126 -11.59 -22.64 -2.96
CA ASP A 126 -11.57 -23.35 -1.69
C ASP A 126 -10.16 -23.37 -1.09
N VAL A 127 -10.08 -23.05 0.19
CA VAL A 127 -8.89 -23.02 1.03
C VAL A 127 -9.07 -24.02 2.16
N LYS A 128 -8.07 -24.87 2.38
CA LYS A 128 -8.07 -25.84 3.46
C LYS A 128 -7.80 -25.14 4.78
N LEU A 129 -8.78 -25.16 5.68
CA LEU A 129 -8.63 -24.77 7.07
C LEU A 129 -8.24 -25.97 7.92
N GLU A 130 -7.15 -25.84 8.67
CA GLU A 130 -6.76 -26.75 9.74
C GLU A 130 -6.72 -25.97 11.05
N ALA A 131 -7.29 -26.52 12.11
CA ALA A 131 -7.34 -25.86 13.40
C ALA A 131 -7.19 -26.83 14.57
N ILE A 132 -6.47 -26.38 15.60
CA ILE A 132 -6.25 -27.10 16.85
C ILE A 132 -6.78 -26.25 18.01
N SER A 133 -7.35 -26.92 19.01
CA SER A 133 -7.85 -26.33 20.24
C SER A 133 -7.52 -27.22 21.44
N TYR A 134 -7.33 -26.60 22.60
CA TYR A 134 -7.24 -27.31 23.88
C TYR A 134 -8.58 -27.89 24.35
N GLY A 135 -9.70 -27.42 23.78
CA GLY A 135 -11.06 -27.82 24.15
C GLY A 135 -11.50 -27.22 25.49
N THR A 136 -12.77 -26.84 25.58
CA THR A 136 -13.43 -26.42 26.83
C THR A 136 -14.87 -26.95 26.85
N ASP A 137 -15.58 -26.80 27.97
CA ASP A 137 -16.99 -27.22 28.06
C ASP A 137 -17.87 -26.49 27.03
N CYS A 138 -17.64 -25.20 26.80
CA CYS A 138 -18.34 -24.42 25.78
C CYS A 138 -17.89 -24.72 24.34
N TYR A 139 -16.65 -25.20 24.18
CA TYR A 139 -16.00 -25.40 22.89
C TYR A 139 -15.26 -26.76 22.87
N PRO A 140 -15.99 -27.89 22.88
CA PRO A 140 -15.39 -29.20 23.15
C PRO A 140 -14.55 -29.75 22.00
N ARG A 141 -14.71 -29.23 20.78
CA ARG A 141 -13.98 -29.74 19.61
C ARG A 141 -12.50 -29.33 19.68
N LYS A 142 -11.61 -30.32 19.62
CA LYS A 142 -10.13 -30.12 19.72
C LYS A 142 -9.40 -30.03 18.38
N ARG A 143 -9.99 -30.55 17.30
CA ARG A 143 -9.42 -30.54 15.95
C ARG A 143 -10.48 -30.31 14.89
N LEU A 144 -10.14 -29.56 13.86
CA LEU A 144 -10.98 -29.31 12.68
C LEU A 144 -10.08 -29.28 11.45
N THR A 145 -10.45 -30.05 10.42
CA THR A 145 -9.89 -29.94 9.07
C THR A 145 -11.09 -29.87 8.13
N THR A 146 -11.18 -28.80 7.33
CA THR A 146 -12.31 -28.57 6.43
C THR A 146 -11.90 -27.64 5.29
N TRP A 147 -12.70 -27.60 4.23
CA TRP A 147 -12.61 -26.58 3.21
C TRP A 147 -13.48 -25.38 3.60
N ILE A 148 -12.99 -24.18 3.30
CA ILE A 148 -13.71 -22.92 3.39
C ILE A 148 -13.44 -22.10 2.12
N ASN A 149 -14.30 -21.16 1.81
CA ASN A 149 -14.07 -20.15 0.80
C ASN A 149 -14.68 -18.81 1.25
N LEU A 150 -14.44 -17.74 0.49
CA LEU A 150 -14.83 -16.39 0.89
C LEU A 150 -16.35 -16.23 1.12
N SER A 151 -17.19 -16.95 0.37
CA SER A 151 -18.65 -16.89 0.54
C SER A 151 -19.16 -17.66 1.77
N SER A 152 -18.41 -18.65 2.25
CA SER A 152 -18.72 -19.41 3.46
C SER A 152 -18.36 -18.70 4.77
N LEU A 153 -17.51 -17.65 4.71
CA LEU A 153 -17.07 -16.89 5.88
C LEU A 153 -18.15 -15.92 6.35
N ASN A 154 -18.29 -15.75 7.67
CA ASN A 154 -19.18 -14.72 8.21
C ASN A 154 -18.63 -13.33 7.87
N GLU A 155 -17.37 -13.09 8.19
CA GLU A 155 -16.68 -11.82 7.97
C GLU A 155 -15.29 -12.07 7.39
N ALA A 156 -14.89 -11.19 6.46
CA ALA A 156 -13.56 -11.20 5.86
C ALA A 156 -13.14 -9.74 5.60
N THR A 157 -12.24 -9.24 6.43
CA THR A 157 -11.82 -7.82 6.40
C THR A 157 -10.35 -7.75 6.03
N LEU A 158 -10.04 -7.07 4.92
CA LEU A 158 -8.66 -6.66 4.64
C LEU A 158 -8.29 -5.55 5.61
N PHE A 159 -7.28 -5.78 6.44
CA PHE A 159 -6.73 -4.78 7.33
C PHE A 159 -5.23 -4.66 7.11
N ASN A 160 -4.83 -3.52 6.57
CA ASN A 160 -3.46 -3.25 6.21
C ASN A 160 -2.92 -2.19 7.17
N PRO A 161 -2.11 -2.55 8.19
CA PRO A 161 -1.63 -1.59 9.18
C PRO A 161 -0.70 -0.51 8.59
N ARG A 162 -0.19 -0.70 7.35
CA ARG A 162 0.69 0.26 6.67
C ARG A 162 0.72 0.04 5.16
N ASN A 163 0.15 0.96 4.40
CA ASN A 163 0.09 0.95 2.93
C ASN A 163 0.29 2.37 2.38
N ALA A 164 0.30 2.51 1.05
CA ALA A 164 0.37 3.80 0.34
C ALA A 164 1.46 4.73 0.87
N TYR A 165 2.70 4.22 0.98
CA TYR A 165 3.84 4.96 1.52
C TYR A 165 4.10 6.26 0.73
N GLN A 166 4.32 7.35 1.45
CA GLN A 166 4.62 8.65 0.88
C GLN A 166 6.10 8.72 0.51
N ASN A 167 6.39 8.52 -0.77
CA ASN A 167 7.75 8.39 -1.30
C ASN A 167 8.54 7.21 -0.69
N TYR A 168 9.67 6.88 -1.32
CA TYR A 168 10.46 5.71 -0.97
C TYR A 168 11.93 5.85 -1.40
N ASN A 169 12.74 4.83 -1.13
CA ASN A 169 14.14 4.74 -1.54
C ASN A 169 14.29 4.24 -2.98
N VAL A 170 15.40 4.63 -3.61
CA VAL A 170 15.97 3.96 -4.79
C VAL A 170 17.06 3.02 -4.30
N ALA A 171 16.87 1.73 -4.54
CA ALA A 171 17.73 0.66 -4.08
C ALA A 171 18.78 0.30 -5.13
N ILE A 172 20.05 0.31 -4.74
CA ILE A 172 21.19 -0.11 -5.56
C ILE A 172 22.07 -1.10 -4.78
N ASN A 173 23.08 -1.63 -5.45
CA ASN A 173 24.04 -2.56 -4.86
C ASN A 173 25.47 -2.21 -5.29
N LEU A 174 26.29 -1.77 -4.32
CA LEU A 174 27.71 -1.46 -4.56
C LEU A 174 28.62 -2.69 -4.45
N SER A 175 28.16 -3.78 -3.83
CA SER A 175 28.97 -4.98 -3.61
C SER A 175 29.26 -5.77 -4.89
N SER A 176 30.15 -6.75 -4.79
CA SER A 176 30.55 -7.63 -5.89
C SER A 176 29.61 -8.82 -6.14
N LYS A 177 28.56 -8.99 -5.33
CA LYS A 177 27.60 -10.11 -5.46
C LYS A 177 26.18 -9.62 -5.69
N THR A 178 25.36 -10.40 -6.38
CA THR A 178 23.92 -10.15 -6.46
C THR A 178 23.29 -10.26 -5.07
N ILE A 179 22.40 -9.32 -4.73
CA ILE A 179 21.61 -9.35 -3.50
C ILE A 179 20.12 -9.41 -3.84
N TYR A 180 19.36 -10.02 -2.93
CA TYR A 180 17.94 -10.31 -3.08
C TYR A 180 17.20 -9.57 -1.97
N THR A 181 16.35 -8.63 -2.34
CA THR A 181 15.74 -7.68 -1.40
C THR A 181 14.24 -7.56 -1.65
N TYR A 182 13.54 -6.88 -0.75
CA TYR A 182 12.14 -6.52 -0.98
C TYR A 182 11.95 -5.51 -2.12
N MET A 183 13.03 -4.83 -2.52
CA MET A 183 13.10 -3.98 -3.71
C MET A 183 13.47 -4.80 -4.96
N GLY A 184 13.43 -6.13 -4.89
CA GLY A 184 13.78 -7.04 -5.97
C GLY A 184 15.27 -7.39 -6.01
N ILE A 185 15.70 -7.98 -7.13
CA ILE A 185 17.08 -8.39 -7.37
C ILE A 185 17.92 -7.16 -7.70
N LEU A 186 19.04 -6.98 -7.00
CA LEU A 186 20.00 -5.93 -7.26
C LEU A 186 21.34 -6.55 -7.67
N LYS A 187 21.72 -6.34 -8.93
CA LYS A 187 22.94 -6.84 -9.56
C LYS A 187 24.17 -6.14 -8.99
N PRO A 188 25.32 -6.84 -8.93
CA PRO A 188 26.54 -6.30 -8.35
C PRO A 188 27.04 -5.04 -9.06
N SER A 189 27.83 -4.25 -8.34
CA SER A 189 28.59 -3.11 -8.85
C SER A 189 27.74 -2.13 -9.66
N LEU A 190 26.61 -1.67 -9.10
CA LEU A 190 25.65 -0.78 -9.75
C LEU A 190 25.10 -1.37 -11.05
N GLY A 191 24.66 -2.64 -11.03
CA GLY A 191 24.10 -3.28 -12.22
C GLY A 191 22.65 -2.89 -12.53
N ASN A 192 21.91 -2.39 -11.54
CA ASN A 192 20.57 -1.79 -11.68
C ASN A 192 20.20 -0.96 -10.45
N ALA A 193 19.16 -0.13 -10.60
CA ALA A 193 18.55 0.67 -9.55
C ALA A 193 17.04 0.42 -9.51
N ASN A 194 16.53 -0.18 -8.44
CA ASN A 194 15.10 -0.44 -8.31
C ASN A 194 14.42 0.63 -7.45
N TYR A 195 13.22 1.04 -7.83
CA TYR A 195 12.46 2.05 -7.11
C TYR A 195 10.98 1.65 -6.99
N CYS A 196 10.27 2.35 -6.10
CA CYS A 196 8.85 2.12 -5.86
C CYS A 196 8.15 3.45 -5.61
N SER A 197 7.28 3.83 -6.54
CA SER A 197 6.03 4.57 -6.34
C SER A 197 5.40 4.78 -7.72
N ALA A 198 4.11 5.13 -7.76
CA ALA A 198 3.47 5.64 -8.97
C ALA A 198 3.88 7.09 -9.31
N GLY A 199 4.79 7.70 -8.54
CA GLY A 199 5.26 9.07 -8.76
C GLY A 199 4.11 10.07 -8.65
N GLN A 200 3.92 10.88 -9.68
CA GLN A 200 2.85 11.88 -9.79
C GLN A 200 1.42 11.33 -9.62
N LEU A 201 1.18 10.02 -9.82
CA LEU A 201 -0.14 9.43 -9.55
C LEU A 201 -0.36 9.05 -8.08
N SER A 202 0.69 9.02 -7.26
CA SER A 202 0.62 8.46 -5.90
C SER A 202 -0.24 9.33 -4.96
N PRO A 203 -1.19 8.74 -4.20
CA PRO A 203 -2.12 9.51 -3.37
C PRO A 203 -1.45 10.47 -2.38
N LEU A 204 -0.52 9.98 -1.56
CA LEU A 204 0.11 10.82 -0.53
C LEU A 204 1.14 11.82 -1.09
N LEU A 205 1.56 11.67 -2.36
CA LEU A 205 2.38 12.69 -3.02
C LEU A 205 1.52 13.86 -3.52
N ASN A 206 0.26 13.59 -3.87
CA ASN A 206 -0.74 14.59 -4.26
C ASN A 206 -1.45 15.25 -3.07
N ASP A 207 -1.32 14.69 -1.86
CA ASP A 207 -1.72 15.33 -0.60
C ASP A 207 -0.55 15.32 0.41
N PRO A 208 0.53 16.08 0.15
CA PRO A 208 1.80 15.94 0.85
C PRO A 208 1.72 16.27 2.35
N TYR A 209 0.71 17.03 2.77
CA TYR A 209 0.47 17.46 4.14
C TYR A 209 -0.85 16.92 4.72
N TYR A 210 -1.45 15.90 4.08
CA TYR A 210 -2.66 15.22 4.56
C TYR A 210 -3.84 16.18 4.81
N LYS A 211 -4.01 17.18 3.93
CA LYS A 211 -5.07 18.20 4.02
C LYS A 211 -6.46 17.63 3.76
N THR A 212 -6.53 16.54 3.00
CA THR A 212 -7.79 15.92 2.55
C THR A 212 -7.87 14.43 2.89
N ILE A 213 -6.74 13.74 3.00
CA ILE A 213 -6.65 12.33 3.37
C ILE A 213 -6.52 12.23 4.89
N GLY A 214 -7.49 11.59 5.53
CA GLY A 214 -7.53 11.38 6.98
C GLY A 214 -8.38 10.18 7.37
N VAL A 215 -8.58 9.99 8.67
CA VAL A 215 -9.39 8.89 9.18
C VAL A 215 -10.81 8.99 8.62
N GLY A 216 -11.33 7.90 8.09
CA GLY A 216 -12.64 7.84 7.46
C GLY A 216 -12.68 8.26 5.99
N THR A 217 -11.56 8.67 5.38
CA THR A 217 -11.50 8.88 3.93
C THR A 217 -11.85 7.58 3.19
N ARG A 218 -12.94 7.61 2.42
CA ARG A 218 -13.41 6.54 1.53
C ARG A 218 -12.47 6.43 0.35
N ILE A 219 -12.08 5.20 0.00
CA ILE A 219 -11.08 4.90 -1.02
C ILE A 219 -11.53 3.72 -1.90
N PHE A 220 -10.93 3.64 -3.09
CA PHE A 220 -10.84 2.38 -3.82
C PHE A 220 -9.79 1.51 -3.14
N LEU A 221 -10.14 0.29 -2.75
CA LEU A 221 -9.22 -0.67 -2.14
C LEU A 221 -9.49 -2.06 -2.71
N GLY A 222 -8.50 -2.62 -3.42
CA GLY A 222 -8.58 -3.98 -3.94
C GLY A 222 -9.74 -4.23 -4.92
N GLY A 223 -10.27 -3.20 -5.60
CA GLY A 223 -11.44 -3.35 -6.47
C GLY A 223 -12.80 -3.14 -5.80
N GLY A 224 -12.81 -2.95 -4.48
CA GLY A 224 -14.00 -2.60 -3.69
C GLY A 224 -13.87 -1.23 -3.03
N ILE A 225 -14.76 -0.95 -2.10
CA ILE A 225 -14.73 0.25 -1.25
C ILE A 225 -13.98 -0.07 0.04
N GLY A 226 -13.03 0.79 0.39
CA GLY A 226 -12.34 0.77 1.67
C GLY A 226 -12.30 2.14 2.32
N TYR A 227 -11.62 2.22 3.46
CA TYR A 227 -11.44 3.44 4.22
C TYR A 227 -10.03 3.53 4.79
N VAL A 228 -9.57 4.76 5.00
CA VAL A 228 -8.42 5.03 5.86
C VAL A 228 -8.86 4.81 7.31
N ALA A 229 -8.37 3.74 7.92
CA ALA A 229 -8.66 3.38 9.30
C ALA A 229 -7.87 4.24 10.30
N TRP A 230 -6.62 4.54 9.96
CA TRP A 230 -5.69 5.30 10.79
C TRP A 230 -4.49 5.79 9.96
N TRP A 231 -3.55 6.49 10.60
CA TRP A 231 -2.20 6.58 10.03
C TRP A 231 -1.49 5.22 10.11
N GLY A 232 -0.62 4.95 9.14
CA GLY A 232 0.11 3.69 9.08
C GLY A 232 1.15 3.56 10.21
N THR A 233 1.53 2.33 10.55
CA THR A 233 2.47 2.06 11.67
C THR A 233 3.86 2.66 11.52
N GLN A 234 4.26 3.08 10.31
CA GLN A 234 5.49 3.85 10.07
C GLN A 234 5.22 5.25 9.50
N HIS A 235 4.10 5.87 9.87
CA HIS A 235 3.78 7.22 9.44
C HIS A 235 4.82 8.23 9.98
N ASN A 236 5.55 8.89 9.08
CA ASN A 236 6.61 9.85 9.39
C ASN A 236 6.35 11.20 8.71
N PRO A 237 5.52 12.08 9.30
CA PRO A 237 5.17 13.35 8.69
C PRO A 237 6.36 14.31 8.60
N THR A 238 7.35 14.17 9.49
CA THR A 238 8.53 15.05 9.59
C THR A 238 9.68 14.65 8.67
N ALA A 239 9.46 13.77 7.69
CA ALA A 239 10.47 13.45 6.68
C ALA A 239 10.97 14.70 5.96
N LEU A 240 12.24 14.68 5.52
CA LEU A 240 12.85 15.76 4.73
C LEU A 240 12.00 16.05 3.48
N ARG A 241 11.76 17.32 3.17
CA ARG A 241 10.91 17.79 2.06
C ARG A 241 11.63 18.80 1.18
N THR A 242 11.16 18.96 -0.06
CA THR A 242 11.51 20.09 -0.93
C THR A 242 10.90 21.38 -0.38
N GLU A 243 11.32 22.53 -0.93
CA GLU A 243 10.68 23.83 -0.65
C GLU A 243 9.19 23.84 -1.04
N SER A 244 8.81 23.08 -2.06
CA SER A 244 7.41 22.89 -2.48
C SER A 244 6.61 21.95 -1.57
N GLY A 245 7.26 21.32 -0.58
CA GLY A 245 6.64 20.46 0.42
C GLY A 245 6.59 18.97 0.10
N VAL A 246 7.13 18.57 -1.05
CA VAL A 246 7.17 17.17 -1.51
C VAL A 246 8.22 16.41 -0.69
N PRO A 247 7.88 15.29 -0.03
CA PRO A 247 8.85 14.48 0.70
C PRO A 247 9.96 13.97 -0.20
N LYS A 248 11.20 14.08 0.28
CA LYS A 248 12.41 13.55 -0.34
C LYS A 248 12.83 12.21 0.25
N ARG A 249 12.16 11.74 1.30
CA ARG A 249 12.37 10.47 2.00
C ARG A 249 11.02 9.81 2.25
N GLY A 250 11.04 8.55 2.71
CA GLY A 250 9.83 7.88 3.19
C GLY A 250 9.14 8.70 4.28
N GLY A 251 7.94 9.17 3.97
CA GLY A 251 7.12 10.05 4.81
C GLY A 251 5.96 9.31 5.47
N GLY A 252 4.75 9.84 5.30
CA GLY A 252 3.53 9.22 5.80
C GLY A 252 3.21 7.85 5.20
N ALA A 253 2.39 7.10 5.91
CA ALA A 253 1.72 5.90 5.41
C ALA A 253 0.29 5.87 5.94
N LEU A 254 -0.55 5.00 5.36
CA LEU A 254 -1.95 4.83 5.74
C LEU A 254 -2.20 3.44 6.33
N ALA A 255 -3.02 3.35 7.37
CA ALA A 255 -3.65 2.10 7.75
C ALA A 255 -5.00 2.02 7.05
N LEU A 256 -5.26 0.92 6.34
CA LEU A 256 -6.42 0.76 5.47
C LEU A 256 -7.28 -0.41 5.93
N ILE A 257 -8.60 -0.24 5.79
CA ILE A 257 -9.58 -1.27 6.11
C ILE A 257 -10.61 -1.37 4.98
N GLY A 258 -11.03 -2.58 4.64
CA GLY A 258 -12.08 -2.80 3.66
C GLY A 258 -12.65 -4.21 3.70
N ASP A 259 -13.84 -4.36 3.14
CA ASP A 259 -14.50 -5.65 3.02
C ASP A 259 -13.87 -6.47 1.90
N LEU A 260 -13.24 -7.59 2.26
CA LEU A 260 -12.56 -8.47 1.31
C LEU A 260 -13.54 -9.08 0.31
N LYS A 261 -14.82 -9.23 0.68
CA LYS A 261 -15.88 -9.82 -0.17
C LYS A 261 -16.24 -8.96 -1.38
N GLN A 262 -15.89 -7.67 -1.36
CA GLN A 262 -16.09 -6.73 -2.48
C GLN A 262 -14.87 -6.65 -3.42
N MET A 263 -13.74 -7.21 -3.00
CA MET A 263 -12.47 -7.07 -3.69
C MET A 263 -12.36 -8.08 -4.84
N LYS A 264 -11.42 -7.83 -5.75
CA LYS A 264 -11.21 -8.67 -6.94
C LYS A 264 -9.75 -9.10 -7.06
N PRO A 265 -9.47 -10.31 -7.57
CA PRO A 265 -8.12 -10.86 -7.56
C PRO A 265 -7.17 -10.05 -8.44
N GLU A 266 -7.64 -9.40 -9.51
CA GLU A 266 -6.80 -8.53 -10.35
C GLU A 266 -6.22 -7.31 -9.61
N TRP A 267 -6.79 -6.97 -8.44
CA TRP A 267 -6.36 -5.84 -7.59
C TRP A 267 -5.70 -6.29 -6.27
N LEU A 268 -5.71 -7.59 -5.97
CA LEU A 268 -5.06 -8.22 -4.82
C LEU A 268 -4.32 -9.48 -5.28
N ARG A 269 -3.03 -9.33 -5.58
CA ARG A 269 -2.21 -10.41 -6.14
C ARG A 269 -1.17 -10.90 -5.16
N GLY A 270 -1.15 -12.20 -4.85
CA GLY A 270 -0.03 -12.84 -4.19
C GLY A 270 1.24 -12.63 -5.03
N THR A 271 2.33 -12.28 -4.37
CA THR A 271 3.59 -11.94 -5.04
C THR A 271 4.75 -12.63 -4.33
N SER A 272 5.58 -13.33 -5.08
CA SER A 272 6.82 -13.92 -4.60
C SER A 272 8.02 -13.05 -4.96
N LEU A 273 8.87 -12.77 -3.98
CA LEU A 273 10.12 -12.05 -4.15
C LEU A 273 11.27 -13.00 -3.85
N LEU A 274 11.95 -13.44 -4.92
CA LEU A 274 13.09 -14.38 -4.86
C LEU A 274 14.12 -13.91 -3.81
N GLY A 275 14.49 -14.79 -2.89
CA GLY A 275 15.45 -14.55 -1.81
C GLY A 275 14.94 -13.69 -0.66
N TYR A 276 13.73 -13.11 -0.75
CA TYR A 276 13.17 -12.21 0.26
C TYR A 276 11.93 -12.77 0.98
N GLY A 277 10.90 -13.20 0.26
CA GLY A 277 9.64 -13.66 0.87
C GLY A 277 8.40 -13.53 -0.03
N VAL A 278 7.23 -13.76 0.57
CA VAL A 278 5.94 -13.48 -0.06
C VAL A 278 5.39 -12.11 0.31
N ASN A 279 4.47 -11.61 -0.51
CA ASN A 279 3.86 -10.30 -0.38
C ASN A 279 2.44 -10.31 -1.00
N LEU A 280 1.68 -9.25 -0.77
CA LEU A 280 0.42 -8.96 -1.46
C LEU A 280 0.58 -7.65 -2.23
N THR A 281 0.39 -7.69 -3.54
CA THR A 281 0.31 -6.49 -4.37
C THR A 281 -1.11 -5.95 -4.32
N VAL A 282 -1.27 -4.71 -3.87
CA VAL A 282 -2.57 -4.10 -3.53
C VAL A 282 -2.83 -2.88 -4.41
N GLY A 283 -4.03 -2.81 -4.99
CA GLY A 283 -4.55 -1.63 -5.67
C GLY A 283 -5.24 -0.66 -4.72
N ILE A 284 -4.80 0.60 -4.73
CA ILE A 284 -5.34 1.67 -3.91
C ILE A 284 -5.61 2.88 -4.80
N GLY A 285 -6.80 3.45 -4.71
CA GLY A 285 -7.15 4.73 -5.34
C GLY A 285 -7.78 5.67 -4.33
N ILE A 286 -7.38 6.95 -4.36
CA ILE A 286 -7.92 7.96 -3.43
C ILE A 286 -8.36 9.19 -4.24
N PRO A 287 -9.63 9.62 -4.12
CA PRO A 287 -10.07 10.85 -4.75
C PRO A 287 -9.71 12.03 -3.85
N ILE A 288 -9.00 13.01 -4.41
CA ILE A 288 -8.64 14.25 -3.72
C ILE A 288 -9.67 15.33 -4.10
N PRO A 289 -10.47 15.83 -3.13
CA PRO A 289 -11.40 16.93 -3.37
C PRO A 289 -10.63 18.23 -3.56
N ILE A 290 -10.88 18.93 -4.66
CA ILE A 290 -10.26 20.23 -4.92
C ILE A 290 -11.06 21.31 -4.19
N LEU A 291 -10.73 21.52 -2.91
CA LEU A 291 -11.42 22.51 -2.09
C LEU A 291 -10.90 23.94 -2.34
N ASN A 292 -9.64 24.08 -2.74
CA ASN A 292 -9.02 25.38 -2.99
C ASN A 292 -7.79 25.27 -3.92
N GLU A 293 -7.19 26.42 -4.24
CA GLU A 293 -6.01 26.53 -5.10
C GLU A 293 -4.77 25.83 -4.51
N GLU A 294 -4.64 25.79 -3.19
CA GLU A 294 -3.53 25.12 -2.51
C GLU A 294 -3.58 23.60 -2.70
N ILE A 295 -4.75 22.98 -2.53
CA ILE A 295 -4.94 21.53 -2.76
C ILE A 295 -4.70 21.19 -4.23
N LEU A 296 -5.21 22.00 -5.16
CA LEU A 296 -4.96 21.78 -6.58
C LEU A 296 -3.45 21.80 -6.89
N ARG A 297 -2.72 22.75 -6.30
CA ARG A 297 -1.26 22.86 -6.51
C ARG A 297 -0.55 21.57 -6.11
N TYR A 298 -0.96 20.94 -5.01
CA TYR A 298 -0.38 19.67 -4.60
C TYR A 298 -0.70 18.53 -5.56
N THR A 299 -1.90 18.51 -6.13
CA THR A 299 -2.30 17.49 -7.11
C THR A 299 -1.63 17.63 -8.47
N ALA A 300 -1.02 18.79 -8.74
CA ALA A 300 -0.30 19.06 -9.99
C ALA A 300 1.21 18.81 -9.88
N VAL A 301 1.65 18.00 -8.89
CA VAL A 301 3.06 17.64 -8.73
C VAL A 301 3.56 16.79 -9.90
N GLU A 302 4.66 17.21 -10.51
CA GLU A 302 5.27 16.49 -11.63
C GLU A 302 6.35 15.53 -11.14
N ASP A 303 6.57 14.43 -11.87
CA ASP A 303 7.66 13.48 -11.58
C ASP A 303 9.06 14.14 -11.53
N SER A 304 9.25 15.27 -12.21
CA SER A 304 10.49 16.07 -12.16
C SER A 304 10.73 16.76 -10.82
N GLN A 305 9.70 16.90 -9.99
CA GLN A 305 9.73 17.58 -8.70
C GLN A 305 9.75 16.61 -7.52
N ILE A 306 9.57 15.32 -7.79
CA ILE A 306 9.55 14.27 -6.78
C ILE A 306 10.94 13.62 -6.78
N TYR A 307 11.66 13.71 -5.67
CA TYR A 307 13.01 13.17 -5.53
C TYR A 307 13.05 12.01 -4.54
N ALA A 308 13.82 10.97 -4.84
CA ALA A 308 14.03 9.83 -3.97
C ALA A 308 15.53 9.64 -3.67
N PRO A 309 15.91 9.18 -2.46
CA PRO A 309 17.31 8.96 -2.11
C PRO A 309 17.83 7.66 -2.74
N ILE A 310 19.06 7.70 -3.24
CA ILE A 310 19.79 6.52 -3.69
C ILE A 310 20.51 5.92 -2.48
N ILE A 311 20.14 4.69 -2.13
CA ILE A 311 20.64 3.97 -0.95
C ILE A 311 21.29 2.65 -1.40
N ASP A 312 22.47 2.35 -0.86
CA ASP A 312 23.10 1.04 -1.03
C ASP A 312 22.44 -0.01 -0.12
N TYR A 313 21.89 -1.05 -0.74
CA TYR A 313 21.24 -2.15 -0.03
C TYR A 313 22.21 -3.27 0.35
N SER A 314 23.47 -3.18 -0.07
CA SER A 314 24.50 -4.16 0.31
C SER A 314 25.09 -3.90 1.69
N GLU A 315 25.21 -2.62 2.08
CA GLU A 315 25.86 -2.20 3.31
C GLU A 315 24.99 -1.21 4.12
N ALA A 316 24.60 -0.08 3.52
CA ALA A 316 23.98 1.03 4.25
C ALA A 316 22.59 0.67 4.80
N TYR A 317 21.71 0.14 3.96
CA TYR A 317 20.35 -0.25 4.35
C TYR A 317 20.31 -1.31 5.46
N PRO A 318 20.95 -2.49 5.33
CA PRO A 318 20.84 -3.55 6.34
C PRO A 318 21.46 -3.15 7.70
N GLN A 319 22.44 -2.25 7.70
CA GLN A 319 23.08 -1.76 8.93
C GLN A 319 22.43 -0.47 9.48
N SER A 320 21.31 -0.02 8.90
CA SER A 320 20.63 1.23 9.29
C SER A 320 21.56 2.46 9.29
N LYS A 321 22.52 2.50 8.37
CA LYS A 321 23.40 3.66 8.21
C LYS A 321 22.67 4.80 7.49
N PRO A 322 22.94 6.08 7.83
CA PRO A 322 22.24 7.23 7.26
C PRO A 322 22.70 7.61 5.84
N ASP A 323 23.65 6.87 5.27
CA ASP A 323 24.30 7.16 4.00
C ASP A 323 23.30 7.27 2.83
N VAL A 324 23.37 8.40 2.13
CA VAL A 324 22.62 8.69 0.91
C VAL A 324 23.63 9.07 -0.17
N LEU A 325 23.70 8.30 -1.25
CA LEU A 325 24.67 8.53 -2.34
C LEU A 325 24.30 9.71 -3.24
N GLY A 326 23.02 10.07 -3.24
CA GLY A 326 22.46 11.14 -4.04
C GLY A 326 20.95 11.08 -4.04
N GLU A 327 20.34 11.98 -4.79
CA GLU A 327 18.89 12.04 -4.99
C GLU A 327 18.61 12.11 -6.48
N VAL A 328 17.53 11.47 -6.90
CA VAL A 328 17.15 11.39 -8.31
C VAL A 328 15.65 11.62 -8.45
N SER A 329 15.24 12.29 -9.52
CA SER A 329 13.82 12.56 -9.75
C SER A 329 13.08 11.34 -10.30
N TYR A 330 11.77 11.25 -10.06
CA TYR A 330 10.95 10.20 -10.68
C TYR A 330 10.92 10.33 -12.20
N LYS A 331 11.11 11.53 -12.76
CA LYS A 331 11.23 11.73 -14.21
C LYS A 331 12.46 11.00 -14.76
N GLU A 332 13.59 11.13 -14.09
CA GLU A 332 14.82 10.41 -14.47
C GLU A 332 14.65 8.90 -14.27
N LEU A 333 14.07 8.47 -13.14
CA LEU A 333 13.80 7.05 -12.88
C LEU A 333 12.89 6.41 -13.94
N LYS A 334 11.89 7.14 -14.43
CA LYS A 334 10.98 6.69 -15.49
C LYS A 334 11.59 6.73 -16.89
N SER A 335 12.76 7.37 -17.06
CA SER A 335 13.48 7.36 -18.34
C SER A 335 14.05 5.97 -18.69
N GLY A 336 14.24 5.12 -17.68
CA GLY A 336 14.81 3.77 -17.81
C GLY A 336 16.28 3.68 -17.39
N GLU A 337 16.96 4.80 -17.17
CA GLU A 337 18.34 4.84 -16.71
C GLU A 337 18.68 6.11 -15.93
N ILE A 338 19.68 6.01 -15.05
CA ILE A 338 20.20 7.13 -14.24
C ILE A 338 21.73 7.04 -14.15
N THR A 339 22.40 8.16 -13.89
CA THR A 339 23.85 8.18 -13.70
C THR A 339 24.22 8.22 -12.22
N ILE A 340 25.00 7.25 -11.76
CA ILE A 340 25.49 7.15 -10.38
C ILE A 340 27.00 6.99 -10.44
N GLN A 341 27.75 7.89 -9.79
CA GLN A 341 29.22 7.86 -9.77
C GLN A 341 29.86 7.76 -11.17
N GLY A 342 29.28 8.46 -12.15
CA GLY A 342 29.74 8.46 -13.54
C GLY A 342 29.37 7.20 -14.35
N LYS A 343 28.64 6.25 -13.75
CA LYS A 343 28.15 5.04 -14.43
C LYS A 343 26.67 5.17 -14.76
N VAL A 344 26.28 4.78 -15.97
CA VAL A 344 24.88 4.62 -16.39
C VAL A 344 24.32 3.33 -15.79
N VAL A 345 23.20 3.43 -15.08
CA VAL A 345 22.56 2.35 -14.33
C VAL A 345 21.12 2.22 -14.78
N PRO A 346 20.67 1.06 -15.28
CA PRO A 346 19.28 0.86 -15.68
C PRO A 346 18.36 0.88 -14.46
N THR A 347 17.18 1.45 -14.60
CA THR A 347 16.17 1.55 -13.55
C THR A 347 15.03 0.56 -13.75
N ALA A 348 14.41 0.11 -12.65
CA ALA A 348 13.19 -0.69 -12.70
C ALA A 348 12.22 -0.33 -11.56
N SER A 349 10.94 -0.22 -11.89
CA SER A 349 9.88 0.04 -10.91
C SER A 349 9.30 -1.27 -10.38
N LEU A 350 9.08 -1.37 -9.07
CA LEU A 350 8.22 -2.42 -8.49
C LEU A 350 6.73 -2.06 -8.52
N SER A 351 6.40 -0.79 -8.73
CA SER A 351 5.02 -0.32 -8.90
C SER A 351 4.61 -0.45 -10.36
N SER A 352 3.41 -0.98 -10.62
CA SER A 352 2.84 -0.93 -11.96
C SER A 352 2.14 0.41 -12.18
N TYR A 353 2.79 1.29 -12.94
CA TYR A 353 2.19 2.57 -13.32
C TYR A 353 0.93 2.35 -14.19
N PHE A 354 0.98 1.39 -15.11
CA PHE A 354 -0.17 1.02 -15.95
C PHE A 354 -1.41 0.64 -15.11
N LYS A 355 -1.25 -0.23 -14.09
CA LYS A 355 -2.37 -0.59 -13.21
C LYS A 355 -2.80 0.59 -12.33
N ALA A 356 -1.90 1.49 -11.93
CA ALA A 356 -2.27 2.72 -11.22
C ALA A 356 -3.15 3.63 -12.10
N VAL A 357 -2.83 3.82 -13.39
CA VAL A 357 -3.67 4.56 -14.34
C VAL A 357 -5.05 3.92 -14.47
N GLU A 358 -5.13 2.59 -14.58
CA GLU A 358 -6.40 1.86 -14.64
C GLU A 358 -7.26 2.09 -13.39
N ILE A 359 -6.67 2.07 -12.20
CA ILE A 359 -7.36 2.37 -10.94
C ILE A 359 -7.84 3.82 -10.89
N ALA A 360 -6.99 4.78 -11.24
CA ALA A 360 -7.34 6.21 -11.21
C ALA A 360 -8.52 6.52 -12.14
N ASN A 361 -8.55 5.89 -13.32
CA ASN A 361 -9.67 6.00 -14.26
C ASN A 361 -10.92 5.28 -13.77
N THR A 362 -10.79 4.07 -13.21
CA THR A 362 -11.93 3.34 -12.62
C THR A 362 -12.59 4.16 -11.50
N LEU A 363 -11.78 4.73 -10.61
CA LEU A 363 -12.27 5.59 -9.53
C LEU A 363 -12.90 6.88 -10.09
N LYS A 364 -12.32 7.47 -11.14
CA LYS A 364 -12.90 8.64 -11.83
C LYS A 364 -14.28 8.31 -12.39
N GLU A 365 -14.45 7.14 -13.01
CA GLU A 365 -15.74 6.69 -13.52
C GLU A 365 -16.77 6.49 -12.41
N TRP A 366 -16.39 5.87 -11.28
CA TRP A 366 -17.30 5.68 -10.15
C TRP A 366 -17.81 7.01 -9.57
N VAL A 367 -16.92 8.01 -9.50
CA VAL A 367 -17.30 9.36 -9.07
C VAL A 367 -18.22 10.02 -10.09
N LEU A 368 -17.89 9.97 -11.39
CA LEU A 368 -18.73 10.55 -12.45
C LEU A 368 -20.13 9.91 -12.53
N LYS A 369 -20.25 8.61 -12.26
CA LYS A 369 -21.52 7.87 -12.24
C LYS A 369 -22.35 8.10 -10.97
N GLY A 370 -21.80 8.79 -9.96
CA GLY A 370 -22.47 8.94 -8.67
C GLY A 370 -22.52 7.65 -7.83
N GLU A 371 -21.68 6.66 -8.15
CA GLU A 371 -21.54 5.41 -7.39
C GLU A 371 -20.55 5.59 -6.21
N PHE A 372 -19.70 6.61 -6.29
CA PHE A 372 -18.71 6.96 -5.28
C PHE A 372 -18.81 8.43 -4.88
N PHE A 373 -19.15 8.67 -3.62
CA PHE A 373 -19.19 9.98 -3.00
C PHE A 373 -17.97 10.21 -2.11
N LEU A 374 -17.52 11.46 -2.04
CA LEU A 374 -16.39 11.86 -1.22
C LEU A 374 -16.81 11.89 0.24
N SER A 375 -15.93 11.45 1.12
CA SER A 375 -16.10 11.55 2.57
C SER A 375 -15.14 12.58 3.13
N LYS A 376 -15.66 13.52 3.92
CA LYS A 376 -14.81 14.39 4.74
C LYS A 376 -14.15 13.55 5.83
N PRO A 377 -12.82 13.66 6.05
CA PRO A 377 -12.17 12.99 7.16
C PRO A 377 -12.82 13.36 8.49
N VAL A 378 -13.04 12.36 9.35
CA VAL A 378 -13.50 12.61 10.72
C VAL A 378 -12.35 13.10 11.61
N GLN A 379 -11.12 12.79 11.23
CA GLN A 379 -9.90 13.24 11.88
C GLN A 379 -8.76 13.37 10.87
N SER A 380 -8.01 14.47 10.95
CA SER A 380 -6.78 14.64 10.15
C SER A 380 -5.68 13.69 10.60
N LEU A 381 -4.80 13.28 9.68
CA LEU A 381 -3.58 12.57 10.06
C LEU A 381 -2.59 13.53 10.74
N PRO A 382 -1.70 13.04 11.63
CA PRO A 382 -0.63 13.87 12.19
C PRO A 382 0.22 14.52 11.09
N GLY A 383 0.24 15.86 11.04
CA GLY A 383 1.06 16.60 10.09
C GLY A 383 2.47 16.85 10.62
N VAL A 384 3.23 17.69 9.90
CA VAL A 384 4.62 18.05 10.27
C VAL A 384 4.69 18.66 11.67
N GLU A 385 3.68 19.44 12.02
CA GLU A 385 3.49 20.10 13.32
C GLU A 385 3.38 19.13 14.50
N SER A 386 3.06 17.86 14.24
CA SER A 386 2.97 16.84 15.30
C SER A 386 4.33 16.44 15.89
N GLY A 387 5.43 16.70 15.17
CA GLY A 387 6.77 16.22 15.55
C GLY A 387 6.92 14.69 15.53
N LEU A 388 5.91 13.95 15.03
CA LEU A 388 5.93 12.50 14.98
C LEU A 388 7.07 12.03 14.05
N SER A 389 7.93 11.17 14.59
CA SER A 389 9.06 10.59 13.86
C SER A 389 9.25 9.12 14.27
N LEU A 390 9.90 8.36 13.39
CA LEU A 390 10.19 6.95 13.63
C LEU A 390 11.33 6.81 14.63
N LYS A 391 11.14 5.90 15.59
CA LYS A 391 12.13 5.60 16.63
C LYS A 391 12.80 4.26 16.31
N PRO A 392 14.14 4.20 16.22
CA PRO A 392 14.83 2.92 16.10
C PRO A 392 14.68 2.11 17.40
N LEU A 393 14.73 0.79 17.29
CA LEU A 393 14.83 -0.09 18.45
C LEU A 393 16.16 0.21 19.18
N LYS A 394 16.07 0.48 20.49
CA LYS A 394 17.26 0.57 21.35
C LYS A 394 17.44 -0.77 22.03
N GLU A 395 18.29 -1.60 21.45
CA GLU A 395 18.60 -2.92 22.01
C GLU A 395 19.18 -2.79 23.42
N ARG A 396 18.63 -3.55 24.35
CA ARG A 396 19.11 -3.68 25.72
C ARG A 396 19.29 -5.16 25.99
N PRO A 397 20.43 -5.59 26.59
CA PRO A 397 20.61 -6.98 26.95
C PRO A 397 19.52 -7.41 27.95
N VAL A 398 19.03 -8.62 27.77
CA VAL A 398 18.20 -9.32 28.76
C VAL A 398 19.17 -10.12 29.61
N GLU A 399 19.25 -9.80 30.89
CA GLU A 399 20.06 -10.53 31.88
C GLU A 399 19.45 -11.89 32.25
#